data_AF-A0A3A9VFQ7-F1
#
_entry.id   AF-A0A3A9VFQ7-F1
#
_cell.length_a   1.000
_cell.length_b   1.000
_cell.length_c   1.000
_cell.angle_alpha   90.00
_cell.angle_beta   90.00
_cell.angle_gamma   90.00
#
_symmetry.space_group_name_H-M   'P 1'
#
loop_
_entity.id
_entity.type
_entity.pdbx_description
1 polymer ?
#
loop_
_entity_poly.entity_id
_entity_poly.type
_entity_poly.pdbx_seq_one_letter_code
_entity_poly.pdbx_strand_id
1 'polypeptide(L)'
;MENKEDELLSVQYRIEKSGMKQQKLENRLVSISEELKKSKRNSLIFMIFFLTVILVMAGGIYYLSEKDASFSNDQSENTQVDIDQIQKTNDSLQEELVKLKSDIADYKKGLVYETDSLGTASADTTNTNVEGEKRIATDTLNKLKFERKHCYVKKVFRNNGVIFIEADFIEYYKGRKAVEKAKENNEAEYDIDKNGDTLYFLYDNYYVSNISNKLRRLELNDKVRIQDINQISRGFPLKAFQKIIADKPIMILEISDGIVYKIKKQKLP
;
A
#
# COMPACT_ATOMS: atom_id res chain seq x y z
N MET A 1 44.55 23.57 48.33
CA MET A 1 43.94 24.76 47.66
C MET A 1 43.14 24.36 46.42
N GLU A 2 43.17 23.07 46.06
CA GLU A 2 42.70 22.49 44.80
C GLU A 2 41.30 22.93 44.36
N ASN A 3 40.32 23.04 45.26
CA ASN A 3 38.93 23.34 44.91
C ASN A 3 38.76 24.57 43.98
N LYS A 4 39.63 25.58 44.09
CA LYS A 4 39.57 26.77 43.21
C LYS A 4 40.13 26.51 41.81
N GLU A 5 41.09 25.61 41.69
CA GLU A 5 41.71 25.23 40.42
C GLU A 5 40.76 24.30 39.64
N ASP A 6 40.12 23.35 40.34
CA ASP A 6 39.04 22.51 39.77
C ASP A 6 37.83 23.35 39.29
N GLU A 7 37.41 24.35 40.08
CA GLU A 7 36.35 25.28 39.68
C GLU A 7 36.71 26.04 38.39
N LEU A 8 37.94 26.58 38.30
CA LEU A 8 38.43 27.29 37.10
C LEU A 8 38.52 26.38 35.87
N LEU A 9 39.04 25.15 36.01
CA LEU A 9 39.04 24.12 34.97
C LEU A 9 37.62 23.80 34.49
N SER A 10 36.67 23.67 35.41
CA SER A 10 35.26 23.41 35.08
C SER A 10 34.61 24.57 34.32
N VAL A 11 34.99 25.82 34.62
CA VAL A 11 34.51 27.03 33.94
C VAL A 11 35.12 27.14 32.54
N GLN A 12 36.43 26.92 32.39
CA GLN A 12 37.10 26.91 31.09
C GLN A 12 36.49 25.86 30.15
N TYR A 13 36.27 24.63 30.64
CA TYR A 13 35.59 23.58 29.88
C TYR A 13 34.15 23.96 29.48
N ARG A 14 33.39 24.65 30.34
CA ARG A 14 32.06 25.17 30.01
C ARG A 14 32.10 26.23 28.91
N ILE A 15 33.09 27.14 28.95
CA ILE A 15 33.30 28.18 27.93
C ILE A 15 33.63 27.54 26.58
N GLU A 16 34.63 26.67 26.51
CA GLU A 16 35.02 25.96 25.29
C GLU A 16 33.85 25.17 24.67
N LYS A 17 33.14 24.40 25.50
CA LYS A 17 31.94 23.64 25.12
C LYS A 17 30.77 24.52 24.68
N SER A 18 30.76 25.81 25.04
CA SER A 18 29.80 26.80 24.53
C SER A 18 30.24 27.35 23.16
N GLY A 19 31.53 27.65 22.96
CA GLY A 19 32.08 28.09 21.68
C GLY A 19 31.93 27.02 20.58
N MET A 20 32.23 25.76 20.87
CA MET A 20 31.99 24.65 19.93
C MET A 20 30.51 24.51 19.53
N LYS A 21 29.57 24.87 20.42
CA LYS A 21 28.13 24.88 20.10
C LYS A 21 27.75 26.06 19.22
N GLN A 22 28.28 27.26 19.48
CA GLN A 22 28.06 28.45 18.65
C GLN A 22 28.58 28.23 17.22
N GLN A 23 29.84 27.80 17.07
CA GLN A 23 30.43 27.50 15.76
C GLN A 23 29.64 26.42 14.98
N LYS A 24 29.09 25.42 15.70
CA LYS A 24 28.23 24.38 15.09
C LYS A 24 26.84 24.89 14.68
N LEU A 25 26.34 25.97 15.29
CA LEU A 25 25.13 26.67 14.86
C LEU A 25 25.41 27.59 13.67
N GLU A 26 26.50 28.35 13.70
CA GLU A 26 26.94 29.21 12.59
C GLU A 26 27.15 28.41 11.29
N ASN A 27 27.91 27.31 11.36
CA ASN A 27 28.12 26.42 10.20
C ASN A 27 26.80 25.87 9.63
N ARG A 28 25.78 25.63 10.47
CA ARG A 28 24.44 25.22 10.03
C ARG A 28 23.64 26.36 9.40
N LEU A 29 23.76 27.58 9.93
CA LEU A 29 23.12 28.76 9.35
C LEU A 29 23.72 29.10 7.98
N VAL A 30 25.04 28.96 7.83
CA VAL A 30 25.74 29.11 6.54
C VAL A 30 25.26 28.05 5.53
N SER A 31 25.21 26.77 5.90
CA SER A 31 24.75 25.73 4.97
C SER A 31 23.29 25.89 4.57
N ILE A 32 22.40 26.26 5.50
CA ILE A 32 20.98 26.55 5.22
C ILE A 32 20.85 27.78 4.29
N SER A 33 21.66 28.82 4.51
CA SER A 33 21.69 30.01 3.63
C SER A 33 22.13 29.67 2.21
N GLU A 34 23.16 28.82 2.05
CA GLU A 34 23.62 28.37 0.74
C GLU A 34 22.60 27.47 0.03
N GLU A 35 21.97 26.54 0.75
CA GLU A 35 20.86 25.71 0.23
C GLU A 35 19.67 26.57 -0.22
N LEU A 36 19.27 27.58 0.56
CA LEU A 36 18.22 28.53 0.20
C LEU A 36 18.59 29.35 -1.06
N LYS A 37 19.85 29.81 -1.16
CA LYS A 37 20.36 30.55 -2.33
C LYS A 37 20.37 29.68 -3.59
N LYS A 38 20.79 28.42 -3.47
CA LYS A 38 20.78 27.41 -4.54
C LYS A 38 19.36 27.05 -4.97
N SER A 39 18.46 26.86 -4.00
CA SER A 39 17.03 26.62 -4.23
C SER A 39 16.35 27.78 -4.96
N LYS A 40 16.57 29.02 -4.53
CA LYS A 40 16.01 30.23 -5.18
C LYS A 40 16.47 30.36 -6.64
N ARG A 41 17.75 30.06 -6.93
CA ARG A 41 18.27 30.05 -8.33
C ARG A 41 17.58 28.98 -9.18
N ASN A 42 17.43 27.76 -8.65
CA ASN A 42 16.76 26.68 -9.38
C ASN A 42 15.26 26.99 -9.62
N SER A 43 14.57 27.56 -8.62
CA SER A 43 13.17 27.99 -8.74
C SER A 43 12.95 29.01 -9.87
N LEU A 44 13.86 29.98 -10.00
CA LEU A 44 13.82 30.98 -11.08
C LEU A 44 13.99 30.33 -12.46
N ILE A 45 14.88 29.34 -12.60
CA ILE A 45 15.05 28.57 -13.85
C ILE A 45 13.76 27.80 -14.20
N PHE A 46 13.12 27.14 -13.22
CA PHE A 46 11.84 26.47 -13.44
C PHE A 46 10.71 27.43 -13.83
N MET A 47 10.68 28.64 -13.26
CA MET A 47 9.68 29.66 -13.62
C MET A 47 9.84 30.10 -15.09
N ILE A 48 11.06 30.33 -15.56
CA ILE A 48 11.33 30.66 -16.97
C ILE A 48 10.91 29.51 -17.89
N PHE A 49 11.27 28.27 -17.55
CA PHE A 49 10.91 27.09 -18.35
C PHE A 49 9.39 26.86 -18.42
N PHE A 50 8.67 27.10 -17.33
CA PHE A 50 7.20 27.00 -17.33
C PHE A 50 6.56 28.06 -18.25
N LEU A 51 7.10 29.29 -18.24
CA LEU A 51 6.62 30.38 -19.09
C LEU A 51 6.89 30.13 -20.58
N THR A 52 8.05 29.57 -20.95
CA THR A 52 8.31 29.19 -22.36
C THR A 52 7.41 28.06 -22.84
N VAL A 53 7.10 27.06 -22.00
CA VAL A 53 6.13 26.00 -22.35
C VAL A 53 4.73 26.57 -22.60
N ILE A 54 4.25 27.51 -21.78
CA ILE A 54 2.96 28.19 -22.02
C ILE A 54 2.98 28.94 -23.35
N LEU A 55 4.06 29.64 -23.68
CA LEU A 55 4.19 30.43 -24.90
C LEU A 55 4.18 29.53 -26.16
N VAL A 56 4.84 28.36 -26.11
CA VAL A 56 4.77 27.35 -27.19
C VAL A 56 3.37 26.77 -27.34
N MET A 57 2.68 26.46 -26.23
CA MET A 57 1.29 25.95 -26.27
C MET A 57 0.32 26.99 -26.87
N ALA A 58 0.45 28.27 -26.49
CA ALA A 58 -0.36 29.36 -27.03
C ALA A 58 -0.11 29.56 -28.54
N GLY A 59 1.16 29.53 -28.98
CA GLY A 59 1.50 29.59 -30.41
C GLY A 59 0.96 28.41 -31.22
N GLY A 60 0.97 27.20 -30.64
CA GLY A 60 0.38 26.00 -31.26
C GLY A 60 -1.13 26.11 -31.43
N ILE A 61 -1.85 26.61 -30.41
CA ILE A 61 -3.30 26.85 -30.47
C ILE A 61 -3.64 27.91 -31.52
N TYR A 62 -2.88 29.01 -31.58
CA TYR A 62 -3.05 30.06 -32.59
C TYR A 62 -2.88 29.51 -34.02
N TYR A 63 -1.80 28.75 -34.26
CA TYR A 63 -1.52 28.14 -35.57
C TYR A 63 -2.55 27.10 -36.03
N LEU A 64 -3.17 26.38 -35.08
CA LEU A 64 -4.31 25.50 -35.37
C LEU A 64 -5.55 26.31 -35.74
N SER A 65 -5.91 27.31 -34.92
CA SER A 65 -7.08 28.16 -35.14
C SER A 65 -7.04 28.93 -36.47
N GLU A 66 -5.86 29.28 -36.98
CA GLU A 66 -5.67 29.93 -38.29
C GLU A 66 -5.84 28.94 -39.46
N LYS A 67 -5.64 27.64 -39.24
CA LYS A 67 -5.89 26.57 -40.23
C LYS A 67 -7.34 26.10 -40.26
N ASP A 68 -7.97 25.97 -39.11
CA ASP A 68 -9.38 25.53 -39.01
C ASP A 68 -10.33 26.53 -39.71
N ALA A 69 -9.96 27.82 -39.75
CA ALA A 69 -10.63 28.85 -40.53
C ALA A 69 -10.62 28.61 -42.07
N SER A 70 -9.83 27.66 -42.58
CA SER A 70 -9.78 27.27 -43.99
C SER A 70 -10.45 25.93 -44.32
N PHE A 71 -10.98 25.20 -43.32
CA PHE A 71 -11.55 23.85 -43.49
C PHE A 71 -12.86 23.67 -42.71
N SER A 72 -13.95 24.29 -43.18
CA SER A 72 -15.27 24.17 -42.54
C SER A 72 -16.45 24.21 -43.52
N ASN A 73 -16.65 23.11 -44.28
CA ASN A 73 -17.93 22.90 -45.00
C ASN A 73 -18.32 21.42 -45.21
N ASP A 74 -17.73 20.44 -44.50
CA ASP A 74 -17.95 19.01 -44.83
C ASP A 74 -17.81 18.04 -43.62
N GLN A 75 -18.29 18.44 -42.44
CA GLN A 75 -18.20 17.60 -41.22
C GLN A 75 -19.52 17.49 -40.42
N SER A 76 -20.66 17.77 -41.06
CA SER A 76 -21.97 17.71 -40.40
C SER A 76 -22.65 16.32 -40.47
N GLU A 77 -22.45 15.54 -41.53
CA GLU A 77 -23.15 14.25 -41.68
C GLU A 77 -22.59 13.15 -40.78
N ASN A 78 -21.26 13.01 -40.68
CA ASN A 78 -20.63 11.86 -40.04
C ASN A 78 -20.99 11.72 -38.55
N THR A 79 -21.03 12.86 -37.82
CA THR A 79 -21.41 12.93 -36.40
C THR A 79 -22.85 12.45 -36.16
N GLN A 80 -23.74 12.60 -37.14
CA GLN A 80 -25.14 12.22 -37.02
C GLN A 80 -25.34 10.71 -37.26
N VAL A 81 -24.53 10.11 -38.13
CA VAL A 81 -24.50 8.65 -38.37
C VAL A 81 -24.00 7.89 -37.14
N ASP A 82 -22.98 8.40 -36.45
CA ASP A 82 -22.44 7.77 -35.22
C ASP A 82 -23.49 7.73 -34.09
N ILE A 83 -24.26 8.81 -33.90
CA ILE A 83 -25.32 8.89 -32.87
C ILE A 83 -26.39 7.83 -33.12
N ASP A 84 -26.81 7.68 -34.38
CA ASP A 84 -27.82 6.71 -34.81
C ASP A 84 -27.37 5.25 -34.59
N GLN A 85 -26.07 4.95 -34.72
CA GLN A 85 -25.51 3.63 -34.38
C GLN A 85 -25.41 3.41 -32.87
N ILE A 86 -25.00 4.43 -32.11
CA ILE A 86 -24.92 4.38 -30.64
C ILE A 86 -26.32 4.18 -30.03
N GLN A 87 -27.37 4.76 -30.61
CA GLN A 87 -28.73 4.55 -30.14
C GLN A 87 -29.22 3.12 -30.43
N LYS A 88 -29.10 2.64 -31.67
CA LYS A 88 -29.50 1.26 -32.06
C LYS A 88 -28.78 0.18 -31.25
N THR A 89 -27.51 0.39 -30.89
CA THR A 89 -26.76 -0.55 -30.05
C THR A 89 -27.20 -0.53 -28.58
N ASN A 90 -27.60 0.62 -28.03
CA ASN A 90 -28.21 0.68 -26.70
C ASN A 90 -29.57 -0.03 -26.64
N ASP A 91 -30.41 0.16 -27.67
CA ASP A 91 -31.74 -0.46 -27.72
C ASP A 91 -31.63 -2.00 -27.81
N SER A 92 -30.73 -2.50 -28.67
CA SER A 92 -30.40 -3.93 -28.79
C SER A 92 -29.89 -4.53 -27.46
N LEU A 93 -29.00 -3.83 -26.76
CA LEU A 93 -28.50 -4.27 -25.44
C LEU A 93 -29.59 -4.28 -24.36
N GLN A 94 -30.58 -3.37 -24.43
CA GLN A 94 -31.72 -3.42 -23.51
C GLN A 94 -32.63 -4.62 -23.79
N GLU A 95 -32.86 -4.98 -25.06
CA GLU A 95 -33.60 -6.18 -25.42
C GLU A 95 -32.89 -7.47 -24.95
N GLU A 96 -31.57 -7.58 -25.17
CA GLU A 96 -30.78 -8.70 -24.64
C GLU A 96 -30.84 -8.80 -23.11
N LEU A 97 -30.75 -7.68 -22.39
CA LEU A 97 -30.86 -7.66 -20.93
C LEU A 97 -32.26 -8.06 -20.43
N VAL A 98 -33.34 -7.68 -21.13
CA VAL A 98 -34.70 -8.11 -20.81
C VAL A 98 -34.86 -9.61 -21.04
N LYS A 99 -34.35 -10.12 -22.18
CA LYS A 99 -34.38 -11.55 -22.51
C LYS A 99 -33.60 -12.39 -21.49
N LEU A 100 -32.33 -12.04 -21.23
CA LEU A 100 -31.48 -12.76 -20.26
C LEU A 100 -32.10 -12.77 -18.86
N LYS A 101 -32.80 -11.69 -18.47
CA LYS A 101 -33.53 -11.61 -17.20
C LYS A 101 -34.77 -12.51 -17.16
N SER A 102 -35.43 -12.75 -18.30
CA SER A 102 -36.49 -13.77 -18.40
C SER A 102 -35.89 -15.18 -18.32
N ASP A 103 -34.85 -15.46 -19.10
CA ASP A 103 -34.18 -16.77 -19.12
C ASP A 103 -33.69 -17.17 -17.72
N ILE A 104 -33.09 -16.23 -16.97
CA ILE A 104 -32.70 -16.43 -15.57
C ILE A 104 -33.91 -16.65 -14.64
N ALA A 105 -35.02 -15.94 -14.86
CA ALA A 105 -36.22 -16.09 -14.05
C ALA A 105 -36.91 -17.45 -14.26
N ASP A 106 -36.90 -17.96 -15.49
CA ASP A 106 -37.50 -19.26 -15.83
C ASP A 106 -36.58 -20.43 -15.46
N TYR A 107 -35.25 -20.29 -15.62
CA TYR A 107 -34.28 -21.25 -15.07
C TYR A 107 -34.39 -21.35 -13.54
N LYS A 108 -34.60 -20.21 -12.85
CA LYS A 108 -34.85 -20.18 -11.41
C LYS A 108 -36.18 -20.85 -11.01
N LYS A 109 -37.20 -20.87 -11.87
CA LYS A 109 -38.43 -21.66 -11.62
C LYS A 109 -38.17 -23.16 -11.79
N GLY A 110 -37.44 -23.58 -12.82
CA GLY A 110 -37.08 -24.99 -13.03
C GLY A 110 -36.39 -25.61 -11.81
N LEU A 111 -35.39 -24.89 -11.26
CA LEU A 111 -34.65 -25.25 -10.05
C LEU A 111 -35.49 -25.36 -8.76
N VAL A 112 -36.77 -24.96 -8.78
CA VAL A 112 -37.72 -25.13 -7.65
C VAL A 112 -38.61 -26.36 -7.83
N TYR A 113 -38.73 -26.90 -9.05
CA TYR A 113 -39.54 -28.10 -9.33
C TYR A 113 -38.75 -29.42 -9.32
N GLU A 114 -37.43 -29.41 -9.49
CA GLU A 114 -36.61 -30.64 -9.41
C GLU A 114 -36.31 -31.12 -7.98
N THR A 115 -36.52 -30.29 -6.95
CA THR A 115 -36.18 -30.63 -5.55
C THR A 115 -37.25 -31.40 -4.77
N ASP A 116 -38.48 -31.50 -5.27
CA ASP A 116 -39.61 -32.13 -4.56
C ASP A 116 -39.86 -33.61 -4.96
N SER A 117 -39.08 -34.19 -5.89
CA SER A 117 -39.41 -35.48 -6.52
C SER A 117 -38.39 -36.62 -6.37
N LEU A 118 -37.72 -36.77 -5.22
CA LEU A 118 -37.12 -38.07 -4.85
C LEU A 118 -37.07 -38.30 -3.33
N GLY A 119 -38.02 -39.09 -2.82
CA GLY A 119 -38.15 -39.41 -1.40
C GLY A 119 -37.77 -40.84 -1.00
N THR A 120 -37.36 -40.98 0.26
CA THR A 120 -37.36 -42.21 1.09
C THR A 120 -36.52 -43.43 0.68
N ALA A 121 -35.46 -43.68 1.45
CA ALA A 121 -35.16 -45.01 2.00
C ALA A 121 -34.48 -44.89 3.38
N SER A 122 -34.85 -45.78 4.31
CA SER A 122 -34.34 -45.92 5.68
C SER A 122 -32.81 -46.13 5.78
N ALA A 123 -32.08 -45.82 6.87
CA ALA A 123 -32.32 -45.01 8.08
C ALA A 123 -30.91 -44.80 8.77
N ASP A 124 -30.61 -44.68 10.08
CA ASP A 124 -31.37 -44.78 11.35
C ASP A 124 -30.53 -44.22 12.55
N THR A 125 -31.09 -44.30 13.78
CA THR A 125 -30.42 -44.27 15.10
C THR A 125 -29.97 -42.92 15.70
N THR A 126 -30.77 -42.44 16.66
CA THR A 126 -30.46 -41.59 17.85
C THR A 126 -30.09 -40.09 17.71
N ASN A 127 -31.11 -39.26 17.87
CA ASN A 127 -31.32 -38.34 19.01
C ASN A 127 -30.13 -37.57 19.62
N THR A 128 -30.20 -36.23 19.54
CA THR A 128 -30.35 -35.42 20.77
C THR A 128 -31.05 -34.10 20.45
N ASN A 129 -32.07 -33.73 21.24
CA ASN A 129 -32.87 -32.52 21.00
C ASN A 129 -32.23 -31.29 21.67
N VAL A 130 -32.16 -30.18 20.93
CA VAL A 130 -32.37 -28.83 21.49
C VAL A 130 -33.20 -28.04 20.47
N GLU A 131 -34.37 -27.57 20.89
CA GLU A 131 -35.27 -26.78 20.05
C GLU A 131 -34.75 -25.33 19.89
N GLY A 132 -34.89 -24.75 18.70
CA GLY A 132 -34.28 -23.44 18.41
C GLY A 132 -34.72 -22.76 17.12
N GLU A 133 -35.89 -23.09 16.56
CA GLU A 133 -36.37 -22.44 15.34
C GLU A 133 -36.74 -20.97 15.56
N LYS A 134 -35.85 -20.04 15.16
CA LYS A 134 -36.29 -18.93 14.28
C LYS A 134 -35.17 -18.14 13.61
N ARG A 135 -35.36 -18.02 12.29
CA ARG A 135 -35.12 -16.83 11.43
C ARG A 135 -33.69 -16.49 11.01
N ILE A 136 -33.62 -16.17 9.71
CA ILE A 136 -32.53 -15.47 9.01
C ILE A 136 -31.26 -16.35 8.99
N ALA A 137 -31.03 -17.17 7.95
CA ALA A 137 -31.00 -16.75 6.54
C ALA A 137 -30.16 -15.47 6.34
N THR A 138 -29.11 -15.29 7.16
CA THR A 138 -28.01 -14.39 6.84
C THR A 138 -27.26 -14.98 5.66
N ASP A 139 -27.72 -14.61 4.47
CA ASP A 139 -26.88 -14.13 3.37
C ASP A 139 -25.42 -14.57 3.49
N THR A 140 -25.02 -15.58 2.71
CA THR A 140 -23.65 -16.11 2.64
C THR A 140 -22.72 -15.15 1.89
N LEU A 141 -22.78 -13.88 2.29
CA LEU A 141 -21.95 -12.77 1.89
C LEU A 141 -20.49 -13.21 2.09
N ASN A 142 -19.81 -13.53 0.99
CA ASN A 142 -18.45 -14.10 0.99
C ASN A 142 -17.47 -13.13 1.65
N LYS A 143 -17.30 -13.30 2.97
CA LYS A 143 -16.48 -12.45 3.83
C LYS A 143 -15.01 -12.66 3.50
N LEU A 144 -14.52 -11.84 2.56
CA LEU A 144 -13.13 -11.80 2.08
C LEU A 144 -12.15 -12.03 3.24
N LYS A 145 -11.40 -13.13 3.17
CA LYS A 145 -10.53 -13.59 4.24
C LYS A 145 -9.19 -12.89 4.15
N PHE A 146 -9.17 -11.63 4.57
CA PHE A 146 -7.96 -10.81 4.62
C PHE A 146 -6.91 -11.41 5.57
N GLU A 147 -5.93 -12.12 5.01
CA GLU A 147 -4.73 -12.54 5.71
C GLU A 147 -3.79 -11.34 5.92
N ARG A 148 -3.15 -11.30 7.09
CA ARG A 148 -2.16 -10.28 7.44
C ARG A 148 -0.79 -10.93 7.59
N LYS A 149 0.18 -10.52 6.77
CA LYS A 149 1.54 -11.08 6.75
C LYS A 149 2.58 -9.98 6.93
N HIS A 150 3.68 -10.30 7.61
CA HIS A 150 4.88 -9.48 7.64
C HIS A 150 5.83 -9.93 6.52
N CYS A 151 6.52 -8.98 5.91
CA CYS A 151 7.45 -9.27 4.82
C CYS A 151 8.53 -8.21 4.62
N TYR A 152 9.62 -8.59 3.97
CA TYR A 152 10.50 -7.66 3.26
C TYR A 152 10.08 -7.59 1.79
N VAL A 153 9.72 -6.41 1.29
CA VAL A 153 9.44 -6.21 -0.15
C VAL A 153 10.76 -5.93 -0.86
N LYS A 154 11.26 -6.89 -1.66
CA LYS A 154 12.55 -6.74 -2.37
C LYS A 154 12.41 -5.94 -3.67
N LYS A 155 11.25 -6.00 -4.33
CA LYS A 155 10.99 -5.33 -5.61
C LYS A 155 9.52 -4.96 -5.77
N VAL A 156 9.26 -3.90 -6.53
CA VAL A 156 7.94 -3.53 -7.03
C VAL A 156 8.06 -3.06 -8.47
N PHE A 157 7.17 -3.53 -9.34
CA PHE A 157 7.22 -3.25 -10.78
C PHE A 157 5.82 -3.32 -11.40
N ARG A 158 5.68 -2.77 -12.61
CA ARG A 158 4.48 -2.89 -13.45
C ARG A 158 4.77 -3.88 -14.59
N ASN A 159 3.81 -4.75 -14.90
CA ASN A 159 3.84 -5.64 -16.06
C ASN A 159 2.43 -5.71 -16.65
N ASN A 160 2.27 -5.48 -17.96
CA ASN A 160 0.98 -5.46 -18.65
C ASN A 160 -0.10 -4.60 -17.94
N GLY A 161 0.28 -3.38 -17.50
CA GLY A 161 -0.58 -2.46 -16.74
C GLY A 161 -0.67 -2.77 -15.24
N VAL A 162 -0.83 -4.05 -14.89
CA VAL A 162 -0.91 -4.59 -13.52
C VAL A 162 0.39 -4.36 -12.74
N ILE A 163 0.29 -4.18 -11.43
CA ILE A 163 1.43 -3.90 -10.54
C ILE A 163 1.65 -5.10 -9.61
N PHE A 164 2.91 -5.50 -9.48
CA PHE A 164 3.35 -6.64 -8.68
C PHE A 164 4.42 -6.23 -7.68
N ILE A 165 4.37 -6.84 -6.49
CA ILE A 165 5.50 -6.87 -5.55
C ILE A 165 6.13 -8.25 -5.52
N GLU A 166 7.43 -8.31 -5.29
CA GLU A 166 8.14 -9.52 -4.89
C GLU A 166 8.51 -9.37 -3.41
N ALA A 167 7.80 -10.14 -2.57
CA ALA A 167 7.85 -10.07 -1.12
C ALA A 167 8.39 -11.37 -0.52
N ASP A 168 9.25 -11.23 0.48
CA ASP A 168 9.82 -12.34 1.26
C ASP A 168 9.10 -12.37 2.61
N PHE A 169 8.39 -13.45 2.91
CA PHE A 169 7.52 -13.53 4.09
C PHE A 169 8.33 -13.88 5.33
N ILE A 170 8.12 -13.13 6.41
CA ILE A 170 8.85 -13.27 7.68
C ILE A 170 7.88 -13.43 8.85
N GLU A 171 8.35 -14.07 9.91
CA GLU A 171 7.64 -14.15 11.18
C GLU A 171 8.15 -13.04 12.11
N TYR A 172 7.22 -12.22 12.62
CA TYR A 172 7.53 -11.04 13.42
C TYR A 172 6.97 -11.17 14.84
N TYR A 173 7.87 -11.22 15.82
CA TYR A 173 7.55 -11.43 17.22
C TYR A 173 7.90 -10.20 18.07
N LYS A 174 7.21 -10.01 19.19
CA LYS A 174 7.46 -8.93 20.19
C LYS A 174 7.35 -9.48 21.61
N GLY A 175 8.02 -8.82 22.56
CA GLY A 175 7.92 -9.17 23.97
C GLY A 175 8.49 -10.55 24.28
N ARG A 176 7.91 -11.23 25.27
CA ARG A 176 8.30 -12.59 25.66
C ARG A 176 8.35 -13.57 24.48
N LYS A 177 7.40 -13.49 23.54
CA LYS A 177 7.37 -14.35 22.34
C LYS A 177 8.55 -14.14 21.40
N ALA A 178 9.19 -12.96 21.43
CA ALA A 178 10.42 -12.71 20.70
C ALA A 178 11.60 -13.45 21.34
N VAL A 179 11.75 -13.36 22.66
CA VAL A 179 12.80 -14.06 23.42
C VAL A 179 12.61 -15.58 23.35
N GLU A 180 11.38 -16.07 23.47
CA GLU A 180 11.02 -17.48 23.32
C GLU A 180 11.46 -18.02 21.94
N LYS A 181 11.14 -17.32 20.84
CA LYS A 181 11.52 -17.73 19.48
C LYS A 181 13.00 -17.54 19.14
N ALA A 182 13.63 -16.49 19.65
CA ALA A 182 15.08 -16.32 19.52
C ALA A 182 15.84 -17.42 20.28
N LYS A 183 15.34 -17.86 21.45
CA LYS A 183 15.90 -18.98 22.20
C LYS A 183 15.75 -20.30 21.45
N GLU A 184 14.58 -20.59 20.87
CA GLU A 184 14.39 -21.77 20.01
C GLU A 184 15.40 -21.82 18.85
N ASN A 185 15.74 -20.67 18.28
CA ASN A 185 16.68 -20.55 17.15
C ASN A 185 18.15 -20.40 17.57
N ASN A 186 18.47 -20.33 18.86
CA ASN A 186 19.80 -20.03 19.43
C ASN A 186 20.35 -18.62 19.06
N GLU A 187 19.45 -17.67 18.78
CA GLU A 187 19.74 -16.27 18.47
C GLU A 187 19.36 -15.30 19.62
N ALA A 188 18.92 -15.82 20.78
CA ALA A 188 18.70 -15.03 21.99
C ALA A 188 20.02 -14.82 22.75
N GLU A 189 20.27 -13.58 23.18
CA GLU A 189 21.32 -13.29 24.16
C GLU A 189 20.93 -13.86 25.54
N TYR A 190 21.94 -14.12 26.35
CA TYR A 190 21.77 -14.58 27.72
C TYR A 190 22.84 -14.02 28.66
N ASP A 191 22.48 -13.89 29.93
CA ASP A 191 23.37 -13.62 31.05
C ASP A 191 23.19 -14.72 32.11
N ILE A 192 24.18 -14.90 32.98
CA ILE A 192 24.13 -15.88 34.08
C ILE A 192 23.91 -15.12 35.39
N ASP A 193 22.81 -15.43 36.07
CA ASP A 193 22.43 -14.75 37.29
C ASP A 193 23.32 -15.16 38.48
N LYS A 194 23.12 -14.52 39.64
CA LYS A 194 23.93 -14.75 40.85
C LYS A 194 23.75 -16.14 41.48
N ASN A 195 22.75 -16.90 41.06
CA ASN A 195 22.46 -18.27 41.48
C ASN A 195 22.97 -19.31 40.47
N GLY A 196 23.30 -18.88 39.24
CA GLY A 196 23.72 -19.73 38.12
C GLY A 196 22.65 -19.94 37.05
N ASP A 197 21.47 -19.31 37.18
CA ASP A 197 20.38 -19.45 36.21
C ASP A 197 20.63 -18.63 34.94
N THR A 198 20.25 -19.19 33.79
CA THR A 198 20.45 -18.54 32.48
C THR A 198 19.26 -17.64 32.11
N LEU A 199 19.45 -16.33 32.22
CA LEU A 199 18.45 -15.32 31.86
C LEU A 199 18.58 -14.93 30.38
N TYR A 200 17.59 -15.31 29.57
CA TYR A 200 17.55 -14.97 28.13
C TYR A 200 16.83 -13.63 27.88
N PHE A 201 17.34 -12.82 26.94
CA PHE A 201 16.77 -11.51 26.59
C PHE A 201 17.07 -11.10 25.14
N LEU A 202 16.52 -9.95 24.74
CA LEU A 202 16.75 -9.25 23.46
C LEU A 202 16.65 -7.74 23.70
N TYR A 203 17.67 -6.95 23.35
CA TYR A 203 17.66 -5.49 23.60
C TYR A 203 16.47 -4.78 22.91
N ASP A 204 16.24 -5.08 21.63
CA ASP A 204 15.21 -4.42 20.83
C ASP A 204 13.77 -4.88 21.13
N ASN A 205 13.58 -5.87 22.02
CA ASN A 205 12.25 -6.37 22.45
C ASN A 205 11.35 -6.87 21.28
N TYR A 206 11.94 -7.14 20.12
CA TYR A 206 11.33 -7.80 18.97
C TYR A 206 12.29 -8.84 18.38
N TYR A 207 11.74 -9.79 17.62
CA TYR A 207 12.52 -10.79 16.89
C TYR A 207 11.93 -11.01 15.50
N VAL A 208 12.79 -11.28 14.53
CA VAL A 208 12.43 -11.48 13.11
C VAL A 208 13.01 -12.81 12.68
N SER A 209 12.15 -13.79 12.39
CA SER A 209 12.60 -15.05 11.80
C SER A 209 12.27 -15.09 10.30
N ASN A 210 13.26 -15.46 9.48
CA ASN A 210 13.09 -15.66 8.04
C ASN A 210 13.61 -17.05 7.64
N ILE A 211 12.95 -18.08 8.16
CA ILE A 211 13.29 -19.50 7.95
C ILE A 211 13.17 -19.87 6.45
N SER A 212 12.29 -19.20 5.69
CA SER A 212 12.10 -19.44 4.26
C SER A 212 12.21 -18.16 3.43
N ASN A 213 13.39 -17.91 2.86
CA ASN A 213 13.68 -16.85 1.87
C ASN A 213 12.96 -17.03 0.50
N LYS A 214 11.76 -17.63 0.49
CA LYS A 214 10.99 -17.93 -0.71
C LYS A 214 10.19 -16.70 -1.12
N LEU A 215 10.75 -15.96 -2.08
CA LEU A 215 10.07 -14.83 -2.70
C LEU A 215 8.72 -15.24 -3.32
N ARG A 216 7.70 -14.46 -2.97
CA ARG A 216 6.34 -14.58 -3.50
C ARG A 216 6.05 -13.35 -4.34
N ARG A 217 5.61 -13.56 -5.58
CA ARG A 217 5.04 -12.50 -6.41
C ARG A 217 3.57 -12.35 -6.02
N LEU A 218 3.17 -11.12 -5.68
CA LEU A 218 1.80 -10.78 -5.31
C LEU A 218 1.31 -9.62 -6.17
N GLU A 219 0.04 -9.68 -6.57
CA GLU A 219 -0.61 -8.61 -7.31
C GLU A 219 -1.07 -7.49 -6.37
N LEU A 220 -1.03 -6.24 -6.82
CA LEU A 220 -1.54 -5.09 -6.08
C LEU A 220 -2.86 -4.63 -6.68
N ASN A 221 -3.88 -4.51 -5.85
CA ASN A 221 -5.14 -3.90 -6.24
C ASN A 221 -4.93 -2.43 -6.67
N ASP A 222 -5.59 -1.95 -7.73
CA ASP A 222 -5.46 -0.56 -8.20
C ASP A 222 -5.73 0.50 -7.13
N LYS A 223 -6.56 0.16 -6.13
CA LYS A 223 -6.95 1.01 -5.00
C LYS A 223 -6.21 0.65 -3.69
N VAL A 224 -5.08 -0.05 -3.79
CA VAL A 224 -4.24 -0.48 -2.66
C VAL A 224 -3.83 0.71 -1.78
N ARG A 225 -4.22 0.68 -0.51
CA ARG A 225 -3.95 1.77 0.44
C ARG A 225 -2.57 1.59 1.06
N ILE A 226 -1.64 2.49 0.75
CA ILE A 226 -0.32 2.53 1.39
C ILE A 226 -0.39 3.52 2.56
N GLN A 227 -0.11 3.06 3.78
CA GLN A 227 0.02 3.95 4.92
C GLN A 227 1.31 4.78 4.83
N ASP A 228 1.26 6.02 5.34
CA ASP A 228 2.35 7.00 5.38
C ASP A 228 2.81 7.52 3.99
N ILE A 229 1.98 7.37 2.95
CA ILE A 229 2.14 8.05 1.65
C ILE A 229 0.86 8.81 1.28
N ASN A 230 0.98 10.10 0.95
CA ASN A 230 -0.12 10.88 0.37
C ASN A 230 -0.39 10.43 -1.07
N GLN A 231 -1.38 9.54 -1.26
CA GLN A 231 -1.89 9.12 -2.57
C GLN A 231 -2.77 10.23 -3.18
N ILE A 232 -2.14 11.25 -3.76
CA ILE A 232 -2.82 12.42 -4.36
C ILE A 232 -3.53 12.05 -5.68
N SER A 233 -3.08 11.00 -6.38
CA SER A 233 -3.63 10.53 -7.66
C SER A 233 -4.32 9.18 -7.56
N ARG A 234 -5.23 8.90 -8.53
CA ARG A 234 -5.87 7.60 -8.70
C ARG A 234 -4.88 6.57 -9.27
N GLY A 235 -3.99 6.06 -8.43
CA GLY A 235 -3.09 4.96 -8.79
C GLY A 235 -1.90 4.80 -7.85
N PHE A 236 -1.26 3.62 -7.91
CA PHE A 236 -0.11 3.29 -7.07
C PHE A 236 1.12 4.16 -7.39
N PRO A 237 1.71 4.88 -6.41
CA PRO A 237 2.86 5.76 -6.64
C PRO A 237 4.17 4.97 -6.72
N LEU A 238 4.35 4.19 -7.79
CA LEU A 238 5.43 3.21 -8.00
C LEU A 238 6.82 3.75 -7.63
N LYS A 239 7.22 4.90 -8.18
CA LYS A 239 8.53 5.52 -7.93
C LYS A 239 8.74 5.97 -6.48
N ALA A 240 7.68 6.32 -5.74
CA ALA A 240 7.77 6.69 -4.33
C ALA A 240 7.90 5.44 -3.45
N PHE A 241 7.09 4.41 -3.74
CA PHE A 241 7.18 3.14 -3.01
C PHE A 241 8.53 2.44 -3.25
N GLN A 242 9.09 2.51 -4.46
CA GLN A 242 10.46 2.05 -4.77
C GLN A 242 11.53 2.68 -3.89
N LYS A 243 11.41 3.98 -3.53
CA LYS A 243 12.33 4.62 -2.59
C LYS A 243 12.13 4.10 -1.16
N ILE A 244 10.88 3.91 -0.73
CA ILE A 244 10.56 3.47 0.64
C ILE A 244 11.01 2.02 0.90
N ILE A 245 11.02 1.15 -0.12
CA ILE A 245 11.52 -0.23 0.02
C ILE A 245 13.06 -0.33 -0.08
N ALA A 246 13.77 0.73 -0.51
CA ALA A 246 15.22 0.72 -0.63
C ALA A 246 15.91 0.54 0.73
N ASP A 247 15.34 1.12 1.80
CA ASP A 247 15.78 0.97 3.19
C ASP A 247 15.47 -0.43 3.78
N LYS A 248 14.93 -1.36 2.97
CA LYS A 248 14.47 -2.71 3.36
C LYS A 248 13.61 -2.75 4.63
N PRO A 249 12.62 -1.84 4.82
CA PRO A 249 11.79 -1.85 6.02
C PRO A 249 10.93 -3.11 6.09
N ILE A 250 10.63 -3.57 7.31
CA ILE A 250 9.57 -4.56 7.52
C ILE A 250 8.23 -3.92 7.11
N MET A 251 7.55 -4.56 6.18
CA MET A 251 6.21 -4.20 5.74
C MET A 251 5.19 -5.20 6.28
N ILE A 252 3.95 -4.73 6.43
CA ILE A 252 2.77 -5.54 6.74
C ILE A 252 1.82 -5.43 5.55
N LEU A 253 1.47 -6.58 4.97
CA LEU A 253 0.52 -6.70 3.87
C LEU A 253 -0.83 -7.18 4.40
N GLU A 254 -1.90 -6.69 3.80
CA GLU A 254 -3.28 -7.17 3.98
C GLU A 254 -3.72 -7.75 2.62
N ILE A 255 -3.89 -9.07 2.57
CA ILE A 255 -3.97 -9.89 1.35
C ILE A 255 -5.28 -10.67 1.36
N SER A 256 -6.04 -10.68 0.26
CA SER A 256 -7.09 -11.67 0.02
C SER A 256 -6.79 -12.33 -1.32
N ASP A 257 -6.86 -13.66 -1.39
CA ASP A 257 -6.85 -14.41 -2.65
C ASP A 257 -5.63 -14.13 -3.56
N GLY A 258 -4.47 -13.82 -2.94
CA GLY A 258 -3.21 -13.47 -3.61
C GLY A 258 -3.03 -11.98 -3.95
N ILE A 259 -4.09 -11.17 -3.82
CA ILE A 259 -4.12 -9.73 -4.13
C ILE A 259 -3.88 -8.91 -2.85
N VAL A 260 -3.01 -7.90 -2.94
CA VAL A 260 -2.66 -6.98 -1.86
C VAL A 260 -3.58 -5.76 -1.90
N TYR A 261 -4.34 -5.55 -0.82
CA TYR A 261 -5.30 -4.44 -0.67
C TYR A 261 -4.77 -3.29 0.19
N LYS A 262 -3.73 -3.55 0.99
CA LYS A 262 -3.16 -2.58 1.91
C LYS A 262 -1.69 -2.88 2.19
N ILE A 263 -0.89 -1.84 2.36
CA ILE A 263 0.53 -1.93 2.74
C ILE A 263 0.79 -0.94 3.88
N LYS A 264 1.48 -1.40 4.93
CA LYS A 264 1.87 -0.57 6.09
C LYS A 264 3.34 -0.82 6.44
N LYS A 265 4.10 0.23 6.78
CA LYS A 265 5.41 0.06 7.42
C LYS A 265 5.19 -0.45 8.85
N GLN A 266 5.87 -1.53 9.24
CA GLN A 266 5.89 -1.97 10.64
C GLN A 266 6.74 -0.97 11.42
N LYS A 267 6.14 -0.33 12.43
CA LYS A 267 6.91 0.42 13.42
C LYS A 267 7.59 -0.58 14.36
N LEU A 268 8.91 -0.61 14.34
CA LEU A 268 9.70 -1.23 15.40
C LEU A 268 9.38 -0.51 16.73
N PRO A 269 9.48 -1.21 17.88
CA PRO A 269 9.32 -0.58 19.19
C PRO A 269 10.38 0.52 19.42
#